data_AF-A0A6L3N389-F1
#
_entry.id   AF-A0A6L3N389-F1
#
_cell.length_a   1.000
_cell.length_b   1.000
_cell.length_c   1.000
_cell.angle_alpha   90.00
_cell.angle_beta   90.00
_cell.angle_gamma   90.00
#
_symmetry.space_group_name_H-M   'P 1'
#
loop_
_entity.id
_entity.type
_entity.pdbx_description
1 polymer ?
#
loop_
_entity_poly.entity_id
_entity_poly.type
_entity_poly.pdbx_seq_one_letter_code
_entity_poly.pdbx_strand_id
1 'polypeptide(L)'
;MMRPFRTGTVVLTMLAVAGCGVGQAVKDGTVGAAKWAFTTQVKTMNIDLVSRASLNPNDAEQSLSTVVRIYQLKALQTFRQLDYAQLQADDRDVLKADVLATTDVVLRPDASASISEPMHSDTEHVGVVAFFRDPGRNSMWKLTIPKQQWKKTDPVKIEARGNTLNVVGATDEPRRRSPLQSVPNPLKSRPAAVTEYGTQAG
;
A
#
# COMPACT_ATOMS: atom_id res chain seq x y z
N MET A 1 65.91 74.55 27.89
CA MET A 1 66.32 73.94 26.61
C MET A 1 65.19 74.12 25.60
N MET A 2 65.54 74.56 24.40
CA MET A 2 64.77 74.85 23.16
C MET A 2 63.61 73.87 22.88
N ARG A 3 62.54 74.12 22.10
CA ARG A 3 61.83 75.24 21.46
C ARG A 3 60.53 74.59 20.86
N PRO A 4 59.54 75.38 20.39
CA PRO A 4 58.15 74.98 20.14
C PRO A 4 57.88 74.51 18.70
N PHE A 5 56.77 73.80 18.44
CA PHE A 5 56.08 73.75 17.14
C PHE A 5 54.58 73.48 17.38
N ARG A 6 53.63 74.40 17.14
CA ARG A 6 53.12 75.05 15.91
C ARG A 6 52.01 74.23 15.21
N THR A 7 50.84 74.87 15.13
CA THR A 7 49.77 74.79 14.10
C THR A 7 48.95 73.51 13.97
N GLY A 8 47.65 73.65 14.25
CA GLY A 8 46.62 72.68 13.92
C GLY A 8 46.16 72.73 12.46
N THR A 9 45.42 71.69 12.10
CA THR A 9 44.47 71.67 10.99
C THR A 9 43.31 70.76 11.38
N VAL A 10 42.10 71.31 11.39
CA VAL A 10 40.83 70.59 11.47
C VAL A 10 40.56 69.93 10.12
N VAL A 11 40.31 68.62 10.08
CA VAL A 11 39.73 67.94 8.90
C VAL A 11 38.69 66.91 9.34
N LEU A 12 37.43 67.31 9.11
CA LEU A 12 36.34 66.59 8.46
C LEU A 12 36.09 65.10 8.78
N THR A 13 34.96 64.89 9.43
CA THR A 13 34.16 63.66 9.62
C THR A 13 33.96 62.82 8.36
N MET A 14 34.22 61.50 8.47
CA MET A 14 33.49 60.47 7.73
C MET A 14 32.99 59.41 8.72
N LEU A 15 31.66 59.27 8.82
CA LEU A 15 31.01 58.17 9.52
C LEU A 15 31.26 56.88 8.73
N ALA A 16 31.93 55.90 9.34
CA ALA A 16 31.89 54.52 8.90
C ALA A 16 31.10 53.71 9.93
N VAL A 17 29.80 53.54 9.69
CA VAL A 17 28.96 52.60 10.44
C VAL A 17 29.37 51.19 10.00
N ALA A 18 30.19 50.53 10.82
CA ALA A 18 30.44 49.10 10.68
C ALA A 18 29.24 48.32 11.23
N GLY A 19 28.20 48.20 10.42
CA GLY A 19 27.15 47.19 10.62
C GLY A 19 27.66 45.83 10.14
N CYS A 20 28.29 45.05 11.02
CA CYS A 20 28.56 43.64 10.73
C CYS A 20 27.26 42.86 10.86
N GLY A 21 26.83 42.27 9.74
CA GLY A 21 25.55 41.59 9.57
C GLY A 21 25.37 40.38 10.49
N VAL A 22 24.21 40.34 11.16
CA VAL A 22 23.61 39.09 11.59
C VAL A 22 23.13 38.38 10.33
N GLY A 23 23.96 37.50 9.78
CA GLY A 23 23.59 36.61 8.70
C GLY A 23 22.40 35.76 9.14
N GLN A 24 21.29 35.88 8.41
CA GLN A 24 20.03 35.22 8.68
C GLN A 24 20.17 33.69 8.71
N ALA A 25 20.26 33.11 9.90
CA ALA A 25 19.94 31.70 10.14
C ALA A 25 18.46 31.58 10.55
N VAL A 26 17.55 31.89 9.61
CA VAL A 26 16.10 31.68 9.79
C VAL A 26 15.49 31.13 8.50
N LYS A 27 16.02 30.03 7.98
CA LYS A 27 15.33 29.28 6.90
C LYS A 27 14.79 27.92 7.35
N ASP A 28 15.27 27.40 8.48
CA ASP A 28 14.89 26.05 8.91
C ASP A 28 13.65 26.01 9.83
N GLY A 29 13.35 27.09 10.55
CA GLY A 29 12.25 27.14 11.52
C GLY A 29 10.84 27.16 10.91
N THR A 30 10.63 27.93 9.84
CA THR A 30 9.30 28.10 9.22
C THR A 30 8.93 26.98 8.26
N VAL A 31 9.90 26.35 7.58
CA VAL A 31 9.63 25.18 6.72
C VAL A 31 9.30 23.95 7.57
N GLY A 32 9.97 23.77 8.71
CA GLY A 32 9.62 22.75 9.71
C GLY A 32 8.24 23.00 10.32
N ALA A 33 7.92 24.26 10.64
CA ALA A 33 6.63 24.67 11.18
C ALA A 33 5.46 24.55 10.16
N ALA A 34 5.71 24.74 8.87
CA ALA A 34 4.68 24.53 7.86
C ALA A 34 4.41 23.02 7.63
N LYS A 35 5.41 22.16 7.71
CA LYS A 35 5.27 20.73 7.40
C LYS A 35 4.40 19.94 8.41
N TRP A 36 4.37 20.34 9.68
CA TRP A 36 3.54 19.65 10.71
C TRP A 36 2.07 20.02 10.63
N ALA A 37 1.72 21.23 10.18
CA ALA A 37 0.34 21.69 10.09
C ALA A 37 -0.45 21.03 8.93
N PHE A 38 0.23 20.41 7.97
CA PHE A 38 -0.39 19.87 6.75
C PHE A 38 -0.29 18.34 6.57
N THR A 39 0.19 17.60 7.57
CA THR A 39 0.28 16.13 7.48
C THR A 39 -0.56 15.48 8.58
N THR A 40 -1.78 15.04 8.26
CA THR A 40 -2.51 14.06 9.09
C THR A 40 -1.65 12.80 9.18
N GLN A 41 -0.96 12.63 10.30
CA GLN A 41 -0.13 11.47 10.58
C GLN A 41 -1.04 10.29 10.95
N VAL A 42 -0.86 9.15 10.29
CA VAL A 42 -1.51 7.91 10.69
C VAL A 42 -0.76 7.39 11.92
N LYS A 43 -1.38 7.53 13.10
CA LYS A 43 -0.80 7.12 14.39
C LYS A 43 -1.24 5.73 14.83
N THR A 44 -2.39 5.29 14.36
CA THR A 44 -3.01 4.02 14.74
C THR A 44 -3.32 3.23 13.49
N MET A 45 -3.03 1.93 13.52
CA MET A 45 -3.42 0.95 12.52
C MET A 45 -4.73 0.31 12.97
N ASN A 46 -5.87 0.86 12.53
CA ASN A 46 -7.15 0.19 12.73
C ASN A 46 -7.48 -0.71 11.53
N ILE A 47 -7.76 -1.98 11.80
CA ILE A 47 -8.14 -2.98 10.80
C ILE A 47 -9.36 -3.73 11.31
N ASP A 48 -10.37 -3.87 10.44
CA ASP A 48 -11.50 -4.76 10.67
C ASP A 48 -11.37 -5.99 9.76
N LEU A 49 -11.13 -7.15 10.37
CA LEU A 49 -11.21 -8.44 9.71
C LEU A 49 -12.64 -8.95 9.81
N VAL A 50 -13.21 -9.37 8.68
CA VAL A 50 -14.52 -10.02 8.62
C VAL A 50 -14.40 -11.29 7.81
N SER A 51 -14.96 -12.38 8.30
CA SER A 51 -15.01 -13.64 7.56
C SER A 51 -16.42 -13.99 7.12
N ARG A 52 -16.51 -14.76 6.04
CA ARG A 52 -17.76 -15.40 5.61
C ARG A 52 -17.88 -16.80 6.20
N ALA A 53 -19.09 -17.33 6.25
CA ALA A 53 -19.38 -18.68 6.74
C ALA A 53 -18.52 -19.77 6.07
N SER A 54 -18.16 -19.62 4.79
CA SER A 54 -17.33 -20.57 4.03
C SER A 54 -15.82 -20.34 4.21
N LEU A 55 -15.35 -19.91 5.39
CA LEU A 55 -13.94 -19.61 5.63
C LEU A 55 -13.09 -20.89 5.67
N ASN A 56 -11.95 -20.87 4.99
CA ASN A 56 -10.90 -21.88 5.06
C ASN A 56 -11.40 -23.35 5.02
N PRO A 57 -12.20 -23.74 4.01
CA PRO A 57 -12.83 -25.05 4.00
C PRO A 57 -11.82 -26.20 3.88
N ASN A 58 -12.14 -27.33 4.52
CA ASN A 58 -11.44 -28.58 4.30
C ASN A 58 -11.93 -29.32 3.03
N ASP A 59 -11.35 -30.48 2.72
CA ASP A 59 -11.72 -31.26 1.53
C ASP A 59 -13.15 -31.84 1.63
N ALA A 60 -13.73 -31.83 2.82
CA ALA A 60 -15.13 -32.16 3.09
C ALA A 60 -16.03 -30.90 3.20
N GLU A 61 -15.56 -29.75 2.71
CA GLU A 61 -16.24 -28.44 2.73
C GLU A 61 -16.56 -27.88 4.13
N GLN A 62 -15.99 -28.46 5.19
CA GLN A 62 -16.15 -27.92 6.53
C GLN A 62 -15.30 -26.67 6.71
N SER A 63 -15.93 -25.55 7.07
CA SER A 63 -15.25 -24.29 7.35
C SER A 63 -14.36 -24.38 8.59
N LEU A 64 -13.13 -23.88 8.47
CA LEU A 64 -12.14 -23.86 9.54
C LEU A 64 -11.76 -22.43 9.92
N SER A 65 -11.21 -22.29 11.13
CA SER A 65 -10.54 -21.03 11.49
C SER A 65 -9.22 -20.90 10.75
N THR A 66 -8.71 -19.67 10.64
CA THR A 66 -7.38 -19.40 10.10
C THR A 66 -6.66 -18.38 10.97
N VAL A 67 -5.33 -18.39 10.94
CA VAL A 67 -4.53 -17.31 11.52
C VAL A 67 -4.29 -16.27 10.45
N VAL A 68 -4.61 -15.02 10.78
CA VAL A 68 -4.26 -13.85 9.97
C VAL A 68 -3.11 -13.14 10.67
N ARG A 69 -1.96 -13.07 10.01
CA ARG A 69 -0.79 -12.34 10.47
C ARG A 69 -0.67 -11.02 9.75
N ILE A 70 -0.48 -9.96 10.51
CA ILE A 70 -0.38 -8.59 10.07
C ILE A 70 1.03 -8.11 10.36
N TYR A 71 1.70 -7.55 9.36
CA TYR A 71 3.05 -7.02 9.46
C TYR A 71 3.04 -5.53 9.21
N GLN A 72 3.65 -4.76 10.09
CA GLN A 72 4.04 -3.39 9.79
C GLN A 72 5.42 -3.42 9.13
N LEU A 73 5.52 -2.92 7.90
CA LEU A 73 6.70 -3.05 7.05
C LEU A 73 7.30 -1.69 6.73
N LYS A 74 8.62 -1.56 6.91
CA LYS A 74 9.39 -0.39 6.43
C LYS A 74 9.65 -0.47 4.92
N ALA A 75 9.78 -1.68 4.38
CA ALA A 75 10.02 -1.96 2.97
C ALA A 75 9.24 -3.20 2.53
N LEU A 76 8.80 -3.20 1.28
CA LEU A 76 7.84 -4.18 0.78
C LEU A 76 8.47 -5.32 -0.04
N GLN A 77 9.71 -5.15 -0.49
CA GLN A 77 10.26 -5.91 -1.61
C GLN A 77 10.46 -7.38 -1.24
N THR A 78 11.06 -7.64 -0.08
CA THR A 78 11.22 -8.98 0.48
C THR A 78 9.86 -9.65 0.67
N PHE A 79 8.92 -8.99 1.35
CA PHE A 79 7.58 -9.53 1.61
C PHE A 79 6.82 -9.95 0.33
N ARG A 80 6.95 -9.17 -0.75
CA ARG A 80 6.31 -9.52 -2.03
C ARG A 80 6.86 -10.80 -2.64
N GLN A 81 8.17 -11.01 -2.55
CA GLN A 81 8.86 -12.14 -3.16
C GLN A 81 8.64 -13.46 -2.41
N LEU A 82 8.42 -13.40 -1.10
CA LEU A 82 8.24 -14.60 -0.29
C LEU A 82 6.95 -15.34 -0.66
N ASP A 83 7.06 -16.64 -0.84
CA ASP A 83 5.91 -17.50 -1.08
C ASP A 83 5.20 -17.89 0.23
N TYR A 84 4.14 -18.69 0.10
CA TYR A 84 3.32 -19.14 1.22
C TYR A 84 4.11 -19.97 2.23
N ALA A 85 4.92 -20.92 1.75
CA ALA A 85 5.66 -21.85 2.60
C ALA A 85 6.75 -21.12 3.38
N GLN A 86 7.44 -20.18 2.74
CA GLN A 86 8.45 -19.34 3.39
C GLN A 86 7.87 -18.47 4.49
N LEU A 87 6.70 -17.84 4.25
CA LEU A 87 6.01 -17.03 5.27
C LEU A 87 5.36 -17.88 6.37
N GLN A 88 5.07 -19.15 6.11
CA GLN A 88 4.51 -20.04 7.13
C GLN A 88 5.59 -20.63 8.05
N ALA A 89 6.76 -20.94 7.50
CA ALA A 89 7.85 -21.60 8.23
C ALA A 89 8.74 -20.61 9.00
N ASP A 90 9.27 -19.59 8.31
CA ASP A 90 10.44 -18.84 8.79
C ASP A 90 10.31 -17.32 8.57
N ASP A 91 9.09 -16.78 8.58
CA ASP A 91 8.80 -15.37 8.27
C ASP A 91 9.70 -14.36 9.01
N ARG A 92 9.90 -14.55 10.32
CA ARG A 92 10.73 -13.68 11.16
C ARG A 92 12.17 -13.65 10.67
N ASP A 93 12.68 -14.78 10.18
CA ASP A 93 14.05 -14.90 9.74
C ASP A 93 14.27 -14.37 8.32
N VAL A 94 13.27 -14.51 7.44
CA VAL A 94 13.38 -14.03 6.07
C VAL A 94 13.01 -12.57 5.90
N LEU A 95 12.13 -12.02 6.75
CA LEU A 95 11.73 -10.62 6.70
C LEU A 95 12.59 -9.69 7.55
N LYS A 96 13.21 -10.19 8.64
CA LYS A 96 14.08 -9.50 9.62
C LYS A 96 14.09 -7.97 9.54
N ALA A 97 14.92 -7.44 8.65
CA ALA A 97 15.20 -6.02 8.59
C ALA A 97 13.94 -5.21 8.24
N ASP A 98 13.01 -5.77 7.49
CA ASP A 98 11.88 -5.05 6.91
C ASP A 98 10.64 -4.97 7.81
N VAL A 99 10.56 -5.80 8.86
CA VAL A 99 9.42 -5.85 9.78
C VAL A 99 9.67 -4.97 11.01
N LEU A 100 8.69 -4.14 11.34
CA LEU A 100 8.69 -3.24 12.48
C LEU A 100 7.81 -3.77 13.62
N ALA A 101 6.71 -4.43 13.28
CA ALA A 101 5.79 -5.06 14.22
C ALA A 101 5.04 -6.22 13.55
N THR A 102 4.56 -7.16 14.35
CA THR A 102 3.77 -8.31 13.88
C THR A 102 2.65 -8.61 14.85
N THR A 103 1.47 -8.89 14.31
CA THR A 103 0.25 -9.15 15.08
C THR A 103 -0.48 -10.34 14.48
N ASP A 104 -0.80 -11.33 15.32
CA ASP A 104 -1.51 -12.55 14.92
C ASP A 104 -2.94 -12.54 15.46
N VAL A 105 -3.91 -12.86 14.60
CA VAL A 105 -5.33 -12.94 14.96
C VAL A 105 -5.91 -14.25 14.45
N VAL A 106 -6.59 -14.99 15.32
CA VAL A 106 -7.39 -16.14 14.90
C VAL A 106 -8.75 -15.65 14.39
N LEU A 107 -9.00 -15.86 13.10
CA LEU A 107 -10.27 -15.54 12.45
C LEU A 107 -11.09 -16.82 12.32
N ARG A 108 -12.23 -16.85 13.01
CA ARG A 108 -13.21 -17.96 12.95
C ARG A 108 -14.19 -17.73 11.79
N PRO A 109 -14.81 -18.80 11.22
CA PRO A 109 -15.88 -18.64 10.25
C PRO A 109 -17.05 -17.78 10.79
N ASP A 110 -17.63 -16.97 9.91
CA ASP A 110 -18.76 -16.07 10.20
C ASP A 110 -18.55 -15.12 11.40
N ALA A 111 -17.29 -14.75 11.63
CA ALA A 111 -16.88 -13.86 12.69
C ALA A 111 -16.12 -12.63 12.17
N SER A 112 -16.02 -11.63 13.04
CA SER A 112 -15.22 -10.43 12.85
C SER A 112 -14.21 -10.25 13.99
N ALA A 113 -13.10 -9.59 13.70
CA ALA A 113 -12.10 -9.17 14.67
C ALA A 113 -11.57 -7.78 14.30
N SER A 114 -11.45 -6.91 15.29
CA SER A 114 -10.90 -5.56 15.10
C SER A 114 -9.54 -5.46 15.78
N ILE A 115 -8.57 -4.89 15.06
CA ILE A 115 -7.22 -4.63 15.53
C ILE A 115 -7.08 -3.12 15.60
N SER A 116 -6.59 -2.60 16.73
CA SER A 116 -6.29 -1.19 16.91
C SER A 116 -4.97 -1.08 17.68
N GLU A 117 -3.89 -0.87 16.93
CA GLU A 117 -2.54 -0.83 17.49
C GLU A 117 -1.80 0.42 17.03
N PRO A 118 -0.81 0.91 17.79
CA PRO A 118 0.06 1.98 17.33
C PRO A 118 0.72 1.62 16.00
N MET A 119 0.63 2.54 15.03
CA MET A 119 1.37 2.40 13.78
C MET A 119 2.79 2.94 13.99
N HIS A 120 3.79 2.11 13.75
CA HIS A 120 5.19 2.53 13.82
C HIS A 120 5.43 3.71 12.85
N SER A 121 6.25 4.67 13.26
CA SER A 121 6.50 5.89 12.48
C SER A 121 7.04 5.55 11.08
N ASP A 122 7.92 4.55 11.04
CA ASP A 122 8.66 4.13 9.85
C ASP A 122 7.91 3.09 9.01
N THR A 123 6.67 2.73 9.40
CA THR A 123 5.82 1.87 8.58
C THR A 123 5.51 2.59 7.28
N GLU A 124 5.76 1.95 6.15
CA GLU A 124 5.36 2.42 4.82
C GLU A 124 4.22 1.55 4.26
N HIS A 125 4.21 0.26 4.61
CA HIS A 125 3.22 -0.70 4.14
C HIS A 125 2.76 -1.61 5.29
N VAL A 126 1.55 -2.13 5.16
CA VAL A 126 1.03 -3.22 5.99
C VAL A 126 0.87 -4.45 5.12
N GLY A 127 1.57 -5.52 5.48
CA GLY A 127 1.40 -6.84 4.90
C GLY A 127 0.34 -7.62 5.67
N VAL A 128 -0.56 -8.32 4.99
CA VAL A 128 -1.55 -9.19 5.65
C VAL A 128 -1.49 -10.56 4.99
N VAL A 129 -1.33 -11.60 5.80
CA VAL A 129 -1.22 -12.99 5.36
C VAL A 129 -2.26 -13.81 6.11
N ALA A 130 -3.12 -14.51 5.39
CA ALA A 130 -3.99 -15.52 5.98
C ALA A 130 -3.41 -16.91 5.72
N PHE A 131 -3.14 -17.64 6.79
CA PHE A 131 -2.57 -18.98 6.72
C PHE A 131 -3.66 -20.04 6.53
N PHE A 132 -4.32 -19.97 5.37
CA PHE A 132 -5.33 -20.95 4.97
C PHE A 132 -4.74 -22.37 4.88
N ARG A 133 -5.57 -23.38 5.12
CA ARG A 133 -5.18 -24.79 4.97
C ARG A 133 -4.68 -25.09 3.56
N ASP A 134 -5.36 -24.53 2.56
CA ASP A 134 -4.95 -24.56 1.16
C ASP A 134 -4.95 -23.12 0.59
N PRO A 135 -3.78 -22.53 0.30
CA PRO A 135 -3.70 -21.19 -0.28
C PRO A 135 -4.21 -21.12 -1.73
N GLY A 136 -4.39 -22.26 -2.42
CA GLY A 136 -4.86 -22.34 -3.80
C GLY A 136 -3.90 -21.70 -4.81
N ARG A 137 -3.95 -22.15 -6.08
CA ARG A 137 -3.06 -21.59 -7.11
C ARG A 137 -3.36 -20.15 -7.50
N ASN A 138 -4.63 -19.73 -7.40
CA ASN A 138 -5.10 -18.42 -7.85
C ASN A 138 -5.81 -17.64 -6.74
N SER A 139 -5.60 -18.02 -5.47
CA SER A 139 -6.25 -17.33 -4.34
C SER A 139 -5.38 -16.21 -3.80
N MET A 140 -6.03 -15.14 -3.33
CA MET A 140 -5.35 -14.00 -2.74
C MET A 140 -5.20 -14.21 -1.23
N TRP A 141 -4.21 -15.00 -0.81
CA TRP A 141 -3.94 -15.25 0.61
C TRP A 141 -3.02 -14.19 1.25
N LYS A 142 -2.40 -13.33 0.43
CA LYS A 142 -1.47 -12.27 0.82
C LYS A 142 -1.93 -10.93 0.26
N LEU A 143 -1.99 -9.91 1.11
CA LEU A 143 -2.29 -8.53 0.74
C LEU A 143 -1.13 -7.60 1.09
N THR A 144 -1.06 -6.49 0.38
CA THR A 144 -0.21 -5.36 0.71
C THR A 144 -1.02 -4.08 0.65
N ILE A 145 -0.96 -3.31 1.74
CA ILE A 145 -1.76 -2.09 1.89
C ILE A 145 -0.80 -0.94 2.20
N PRO A 146 -0.73 0.11 1.37
CA PRO A 146 0.12 1.26 1.65
C PRO A 146 -0.40 2.02 2.88
N LYS A 147 0.48 2.57 3.72
CA LYS A 147 0.11 3.35 4.93
C LYS A 147 -0.86 4.49 4.62
N GLN A 148 -0.79 5.06 3.42
CA GLN A 148 -1.65 6.16 2.98
C GLN A 148 -3.13 5.73 2.87
N GLN A 149 -3.43 4.42 2.80
CA GLN A 149 -4.80 3.91 2.81
C GLN A 149 -5.55 4.31 4.09
N TRP A 150 -4.89 4.34 5.25
CA TRP A 150 -5.50 4.77 6.52
C TRP A 150 -5.88 6.26 6.56
N LYS A 151 -5.42 7.07 5.60
CA LYS A 151 -5.92 8.45 5.43
C LYS A 151 -7.24 8.51 4.67
N LYS A 152 -7.58 7.45 3.93
CA LYS A 152 -8.78 7.34 3.09
C LYS A 152 -9.88 6.53 3.76
N THR A 153 -9.50 5.47 4.47
CA THR A 153 -10.42 4.50 5.05
C THR A 153 -9.85 4.05 6.38
N ASP A 154 -10.55 4.35 7.47
CA ASP A 154 -10.18 4.00 8.83
C ASP A 154 -11.47 3.60 9.59
N PRO A 155 -11.63 2.33 10.02
CA PRO A 155 -10.70 1.21 9.88
C PRO A 155 -10.59 0.68 8.44
N VAL A 156 -9.43 0.12 8.09
CA VAL A 156 -9.28 -0.64 6.84
C VAL A 156 -9.97 -1.99 6.99
N LYS A 157 -10.99 -2.24 6.15
CA LYS A 157 -11.78 -3.48 6.22
C LYS A 157 -11.24 -4.54 5.28
N ILE A 158 -11.03 -5.75 5.78
CA ILE A 158 -10.56 -6.91 5.02
C ILE A 158 -11.56 -8.05 5.19
N GLU A 159 -12.14 -8.52 4.09
CA GLU A 159 -12.99 -9.70 4.05
C GLU A 159 -12.17 -10.95 3.74
N ALA A 160 -12.41 -12.04 4.48
CA ALA A 160 -11.92 -13.38 4.18
C ALA A 160 -13.09 -14.29 3.76
N ARG A 161 -12.99 -14.89 2.57
CA ARG A 161 -13.99 -15.83 2.04
C ARG A 161 -13.29 -16.99 1.33
N GLY A 162 -13.66 -18.22 1.68
CA GLY A 162 -12.93 -19.40 1.18
C GLY A 162 -11.49 -19.31 1.67
N ASN A 163 -10.55 -19.33 0.73
CA ASN A 163 -9.12 -19.11 0.95
C ASN A 163 -8.62 -17.77 0.35
N THR A 164 -9.50 -16.79 0.19
CA THR A 164 -9.19 -15.48 -0.41
C THR A 164 -9.39 -14.36 0.61
N LEU A 165 -8.47 -13.41 0.63
CA LEU A 165 -8.59 -12.09 1.26
C LEU A 165 -8.96 -11.03 0.23
N ASN A 166 -9.77 -10.06 0.65
CA ASN A 166 -10.15 -8.91 -0.14
C ASN A 166 -10.23 -7.64 0.71
N VAL A 167 -9.64 -6.52 0.25
CA VAL A 167 -9.83 -5.23 0.91
C VAL A 167 -11.17 -4.66 0.45
N VAL A 168 -12.05 -4.32 1.40
CA VAL A 168 -13.37 -3.77 1.10
C VAL A 168 -13.29 -2.25 1.09
N GLY A 169 -13.74 -1.61 0.00
CA GLY A 169 -13.86 -0.16 -0.08
C GLY A 169 -12.56 0.60 -0.33
N ALA A 170 -11.42 -0.06 -0.49
CA ALA A 170 -10.28 0.55 -1.17
C ALA A 170 -10.69 0.80 -2.62
N THR A 171 -10.68 2.06 -3.05
CA THR A 171 -11.01 2.43 -4.43
C THR A 171 -10.25 1.54 -5.40
N ASP A 172 -10.97 0.63 -6.06
CA ASP A 172 -10.47 -0.12 -7.19
C ASP A 172 -9.99 0.91 -8.22
N GLU A 173 -8.69 0.90 -8.55
CA GLU A 173 -8.32 1.23 -9.92
C GLU A 173 -9.21 0.37 -10.82
N PRO A 174 -9.92 0.96 -11.80
CA PRO A 174 -10.89 0.21 -12.58
C PRO A 174 -10.17 -0.95 -13.23
N ARG A 175 -10.43 -2.18 -12.76
CA ARG A 175 -10.18 -3.39 -13.53
C ARG A 175 -10.79 -3.11 -14.89
N ARG A 176 -9.96 -2.86 -15.89
CA ARG A 176 -10.38 -2.83 -17.29
C ARG A 176 -11.07 -4.17 -17.51
N ARG A 177 -12.40 -4.17 -17.43
CA ARG A 177 -13.20 -5.22 -18.03
C ARG A 177 -12.84 -5.11 -19.50
N SER A 178 -12.05 -6.04 -19.99
CA SER A 178 -11.89 -6.25 -21.42
C SER A 178 -13.30 -6.20 -22.02
N PRO A 179 -13.58 -5.31 -22.98
CA PRO A 179 -14.87 -5.33 -23.66
C PRO A 179 -15.08 -6.74 -24.19
N LEU A 180 -16.20 -7.35 -23.82
CA LEU A 180 -16.68 -8.59 -24.41
C LEU A 180 -16.50 -8.47 -25.93
N GLN A 181 -15.76 -9.44 -26.48
CA GLN A 181 -15.51 -9.58 -27.91
C GLN A 181 -16.79 -9.33 -28.68
N SER A 182 -16.69 -8.39 -29.62
CA SER A 182 -17.66 -8.12 -30.66
C SER A 182 -18.10 -9.43 -31.28
N VAL A 183 -19.39 -9.77 -31.16
CA VAL A 183 -19.99 -10.89 -31.88
C VAL A 183 -19.87 -10.59 -33.38
N PRO A 184 -19.27 -11.46 -34.22
CA PRO A 184 -19.33 -11.28 -35.65
C PRO A 184 -20.75 -11.54 -36.16
N ASN A 185 -21.28 -10.56 -36.88
CA ASN A 185 -22.54 -10.60 -37.62
C ASN A 185 -22.59 -11.84 -38.56
N PRO A 186 -23.71 -12.59 -38.68
CA PRO A 186 -23.74 -13.78 -39.51
C PRO A 186 -23.61 -13.44 -41.00
N LEU A 187 -22.65 -14.07 -41.66
CA LEU A 187 -22.44 -14.03 -43.10
C LEU A 187 -23.67 -14.56 -43.83
N LYS A 188 -24.26 -13.68 -44.64
CA LYS A 188 -25.31 -13.93 -45.61
C LYS A 188 -24.83 -15.00 -46.61
N SER A 189 -25.34 -16.22 -46.50
CA SER A 189 -25.10 -17.29 -47.46
C SER A 189 -25.78 -16.99 -48.80
N ARG A 190 -24.99 -16.93 -49.87
CA ARG A 190 -25.46 -17.00 -51.27
C ARG A 190 -24.86 -18.26 -51.90
N PRO A 191 -25.66 -19.24 -52.35
CA PRO A 191 -25.18 -20.20 -53.32
C PRO A 191 -25.42 -19.66 -54.74
N ALA A 192 -24.37 -19.75 -55.55
CA ALA A 192 -24.40 -19.50 -56.97
C ALA A 192 -24.94 -20.72 -57.75
N ALA A 193 -25.64 -20.41 -58.83
CA ALA A 193 -25.79 -21.11 -60.10
C ALA A 193 -25.70 -22.66 -60.16
N VAL A 194 -26.87 -23.22 -60.49
CA VAL A 194 -27.15 -24.32 -61.43
C VAL A 194 -25.99 -24.70 -62.37
N THR A 195 -25.70 -26.00 -62.45
CA THR A 195 -25.37 -26.69 -63.71
C THR A 195 -25.92 -28.11 -63.64
N GLU A 196 -26.83 -28.42 -64.56
CA GLU A 196 -27.35 -29.77 -64.86
C GLU A 196 -26.24 -30.71 -65.36
N TYR A 197 -26.44 -32.01 -65.20
CA TYR A 197 -26.50 -33.04 -66.26
C TYR A 197 -26.17 -34.44 -65.68
N GLY A 198 -27.06 -35.41 -65.90
CA GLY A 198 -26.64 -36.80 -66.15
C GLY A 198 -27.25 -37.94 -65.31
N THR A 199 -28.48 -38.36 -65.65
CA THR A 199 -28.87 -39.70 -66.16
C THR A 199 -28.63 -41.03 -65.37
N GLN A 200 -29.75 -41.76 -65.20
CA GLN A 200 -29.99 -43.24 -65.10
C GLN A 200 -29.52 -44.00 -63.85
N ALA A 201 -30.15 -45.10 -63.40
CA ALA A 201 -31.26 -45.95 -63.85
C ALA A 201 -31.81 -46.74 -62.64
N GLY A 202 -33.03 -47.28 -62.74
CA GLY A 202 -33.59 -48.28 -61.82
C GLY A 202 -35.07 -48.12 -61.58
#